data_AF-E2AEW8-F1
#
_entry.id   AF-E2AEW8-F1
#
_cell.length_a   1.000
_cell.length_b   1.000
_cell.length_c   1.000
_cell.angle_alpha   90.00
_cell.angle_beta   90.00
_cell.angle_gamma   90.00
#
_symmetry.space_group_name_H-M   'P 1'
#
loop_
_entity.id
_entity.type
_entity.pdbx_description
1 polymer ?
#
loop_
_entity_poly.entity_id
_entity_poly.type
_entity_poly.pdbx_seq_one_letter_code
_entity_poly.pdbx_strand_id
1 'polypeptide(L)'
;RTYICEYCNKGFPLKRTLHKHLKRTCYWNPKSKCYHKQKPFSCSKCDASYTKQNDLMWHMRHDCGRIFMCDHCDKIFLHSNNLKRHRK
;
A
#
# COMPACT_ATOMS: atom_id res chain seq x y z
N ARG A 1 17.89 15.61 17.86
CA ARG A 1 18.35 15.45 16.45
C ARG A 1 17.21 14.84 15.64
N THR A 2 16.65 15.57 14.68
CA THR A 2 15.58 15.07 13.81
C THR A 2 16.17 14.33 12.62
N TYR A 3 15.42 13.38 12.07
CA TYR A 3 15.76 12.69 10.84
C TYR A 3 15.05 13.39 9.70
N ILE A 4 15.79 13.90 8.72
CA ILE A 4 15.25 14.70 7.63
C ILE A 4 15.23 13.85 6.36
N CYS A 5 14.13 13.92 5.61
CA CYS A 5 14.07 13.33 4.28
C CYS A 5 14.79 14.23 3.28
N GLU A 6 15.87 13.77 2.68
CA GLU A 6 16.68 14.56 1.72
C GLU A 6 15.93 14.87 0.41
N TYR A 7 14.84 14.17 0.15
CA TYR A 7 14.05 14.33 -1.08
C TYR A 7 12.89 15.31 -0.96
N CYS A 8 12.38 15.57 0.26
CA CYS A 8 11.26 16.48 0.50
C CYS A 8 11.43 17.41 1.72
N ASN A 9 12.59 17.37 2.38
CA ASN A 9 12.93 18.12 3.59
C ASN A 9 11.98 17.96 4.78
N LYS A 10 11.10 16.94 4.80
CA LYS A 10 10.26 16.66 5.98
C LYS A 10 11.11 16.12 7.14
N GLY A 11 10.91 16.72 8.31
CA GLY A 11 11.52 16.29 9.57
C GLY A 11 10.70 15.21 10.27
N PHE A 12 11.38 14.22 10.82
CA PHE A 12 10.81 13.11 11.58
C PHE A 12 11.49 12.96 12.93
N PRO A 13 10.75 12.61 13.99
CA PRO A 13 11.32 12.43 15.32
C PRO A 13 12.14 11.13 15.44
N LEU A 14 11.88 10.13 14.59
CA LEU A 14 12.52 8.81 14.66
C LEU A 14 12.90 8.29 13.27
N LYS A 15 14.04 7.58 13.18
CA LYS A 15 14.53 6.91 11.95
C LYS A 15 13.50 5.93 11.38
N ARG A 16 12.80 5.16 12.22
CA ARG A 16 11.75 4.23 11.78
C ARG A 16 10.60 4.93 11.05
N THR A 17 10.29 6.17 11.43
CA THR A 17 9.20 6.95 10.84
C THR A 17 9.64 7.55 9.51
N LEU A 18 10.89 8.05 9.43
CA LEU A 18 11.52 8.44 8.16
C LEU A 18 11.58 7.24 7.19
N HIS A 19 11.98 6.06 7.66
CA HIS A 19 12.02 4.85 6.82
C HIS A 19 10.64 4.49 6.26
N LYS A 20 9.59 4.56 7.09
CA LYS A 20 8.20 4.38 6.62
C LYS A 20 7.81 5.42 5.58
N HIS A 21 8.21 6.68 5.77
CA HIS A 21 7.99 7.76 4.81
C HIS A 21 8.70 7.49 3.47
N LEU A 22 9.97 7.09 3.48
CA LEU A 22 10.72 6.76 2.26
C LEU A 22 10.15 5.53 1.52
N LYS A 23 9.56 4.58 2.24
CA LYS A 23 8.95 3.38 1.63
C LYS A 23 7.53 3.60 1.10
N ARG A 24 6.74 4.47 1.75
CA ARG A 24 5.30 4.61 1.47
C ARG A 24 4.89 5.93 0.84
N THR A 25 5.72 6.96 0.95
CA THR A 25 5.31 8.34 0.68
C THR A 25 6.30 9.10 -0.20
N CYS A 26 7.61 8.80 -0.14
CA CYS A 26 8.61 9.44 -1.00
C CYS A 26 9.61 8.39 -1.50
N TYR A 27 9.44 7.92 -2.74
CA TYR A 27 10.34 6.98 -3.41
C TYR A 27 11.19 7.71 -4.47
N TRP A 28 12.45 7.30 -4.64
CA TRP A 28 13.35 7.82 -5.67
C TRP A 28 12.98 7.22 -7.03
N ASN A 29 12.51 8.06 -7.97
CA ASN A 29 12.34 7.67 -9.37
C ASN A 29 13.15 8.65 -10.24
N PRO A 30 14.00 8.16 -11.16
CA PRO A 30 14.84 9.00 -12.01
C PRO A 30 14.05 9.98 -12.90
N LYS A 31 12.74 9.77 -13.12
CA LYS A 31 11.89 10.64 -13.95
C LYS A 31 11.28 11.84 -13.22
N SER A 32 11.13 11.82 -11.89
CA SER A 32 10.35 12.86 -11.19
C SER A 32 10.75 12.96 -9.71
N LYS A 33 11.48 14.02 -9.38
CA LYS A 33 11.74 14.54 -8.02
C LYS A 33 10.53 14.31 -7.08
N CYS A 34 10.76 13.72 -5.91
CA CYS A 34 9.80 13.21 -4.89
C CYS A 34 8.29 13.43 -5.15
N TYR A 35 7.58 12.34 -5.44
CA TYR A 35 6.12 12.35 -5.62
C TYR A 35 5.37 12.11 -4.29
N HIS A 36 4.43 13.00 -3.94
CA HIS A 36 3.81 13.08 -2.60
C HIS A 36 2.43 12.41 -2.43
N LYS A 37 1.86 11.75 -3.44
CA LYS A 37 0.51 11.15 -3.35
C LYS A 37 0.43 9.71 -3.86
N GLN A 38 1.35 8.84 -3.45
CA GLN A 38 1.19 7.42 -3.78
C GLN A 38 0.35 6.79 -2.68
N LYS A 39 -0.91 6.51 -3.02
CA LYS A 39 -1.74 5.56 -2.31
C LYS A 39 -1.49 4.20 -2.99
N PRO A 40 -0.45 3.43 -2.61
CA PRO A 40 0.02 2.29 -3.39
C PRO A 40 -0.99 1.15 -3.49
N PHE A 41 -2.04 1.18 -2.66
CA PHE A 41 -3.09 0.19 -2.63
C PHE A 41 -4.33 0.76 -3.31
N SER A 42 -4.44 0.56 -4.63
CA SER A 42 -5.61 0.97 -5.41
C SER A 42 -6.66 -0.13 -5.47
N CYS A 43 -7.92 0.27 -5.50
CA CYS A 43 -9.02 -0.63 -5.80
C CYS A 43 -9.02 -0.98 -7.28
N SER A 44 -9.34 -2.24 -7.60
CA SER A 44 -9.47 -2.71 -8.98
C SER A 44 -10.87 -2.53 -9.57
N LYS A 45 -11.86 -2.16 -8.74
CA LYS A 45 -13.26 -1.96 -9.14
C LYS A 45 -13.68 -0.49 -9.19
N CYS A 46 -12.92 0.41 -8.55
CA CYS A 46 -13.18 1.84 -8.55
C CYS A 46 -11.87 2.62 -8.37
N ASP A 47 -11.93 3.95 -8.52
CA ASP A 47 -10.75 4.83 -8.41
C ASP A 47 -10.30 5.09 -6.96
N ALA A 48 -10.89 4.36 -6.00
CA ALA A 48 -10.48 4.48 -4.60
C ALA A 48 -9.06 3.94 -4.42
N SER A 49 -8.22 4.72 -3.75
CA SER A 49 -6.86 4.32 -3.40
C SER A 49 -6.59 4.58 -1.93
N TYR A 50 -5.70 3.78 -1.34
CA TYR A 50 -5.40 3.74 0.09
C TYR A 50 -3.88 3.73 0.36
N THR A 51 -3.48 4.27 1.51
CA THR A 51 -2.07 4.32 1.94
C THR A 51 -1.65 3.06 2.70
N LYS A 52 -2.63 2.29 3.21
CA LYS A 52 -2.41 1.02 3.91
C LYS A 52 -3.22 -0.09 3.23
N GLN A 53 -2.65 -1.30 3.24
CA GLN A 53 -3.31 -2.50 2.72
C GLN A 53 -4.58 -2.84 3.49
N ASN A 54 -4.60 -2.67 4.81
CA ASN A 54 -5.78 -2.96 5.63
C ASN A 54 -6.96 -2.05 5.26
N ASP A 55 -6.70 -0.79 4.93
CA ASP A 55 -7.74 0.16 4.54
C ASP A 55 -8.34 -0.25 3.17
N LEU A 56 -7.49 -0.67 2.21
CA LEU A 56 -7.96 -1.26 0.95
C LEU A 56 -8.76 -2.54 1.19
N MET A 57 -8.31 -3.42 2.10
CA MET A 57 -9.00 -4.68 2.39
C MET A 57 -10.37 -4.45 3.01
N TRP A 58 -10.49 -3.48 3.91
CA TRP A 58 -11.75 -3.09 4.51
C TRP A 58 -12.71 -2.55 3.44
N HIS A 59 -12.25 -1.60 2.63
CA HIS A 59 -12.99 -1.10 1.47
C HIS A 59 -13.44 -2.23 0.53
N MET A 60 -12.53 -3.15 0.22
CA MET A 60 -12.84 -4.26 -0.66
C MET A 60 -13.97 -5.10 -0.11
N ARG A 61 -13.94 -5.46 1.18
CA ARG A 61 -14.95 -6.28 1.85
C ARG A 61 -16.32 -5.61 1.97
N HIS A 62 -16.35 -4.33 2.28
CA HIS A 62 -17.59 -3.62 2.62
C HIS A 62 -18.21 -2.92 1.41
N ASP A 63 -17.42 -2.27 0.57
CA ASP A 63 -17.93 -1.45 -0.54
C ASP A 63 -17.88 -2.22 -1.88
N CYS A 64 -16.83 -3.01 -2.12
CA CYS A 64 -16.63 -3.73 -3.39
C CYS A 64 -17.11 -5.19 -3.39
N GLY A 65 -17.41 -5.75 -2.21
CA GLY A 65 -17.90 -7.11 -2.01
C GLY A 65 -16.86 -8.15 -1.56
N ARG A 66 -17.16 -9.43 -1.78
CA ARG A 66 -16.42 -10.54 -1.14
C ARG A 66 -15.02 -10.73 -1.75
N ILE A 67 -14.02 -10.86 -0.87
CA ILE A 67 -12.64 -11.26 -1.20
C ILE A 67 -12.30 -12.66 -0.66
N PHE A 68 -11.25 -13.27 -1.19
CA PHE A 68 -10.77 -14.60 -0.82
C PHE A 68 -9.32 -14.53 -0.36
N MET A 69 -9.05 -14.81 0.93
CA MET A 69 -7.69 -14.86 1.48
C MET A 69 -7.17 -16.29 1.48
N CYS A 70 -5.85 -16.46 1.32
CA CYS A 70 -5.21 -17.75 1.50
C CYS A 70 -4.96 -18.01 2.98
N ASP A 71 -5.26 -19.22 3.46
CA ASP A 71 -5.05 -19.59 4.87
C ASP A 71 -3.58 -19.90 5.19
N HIS A 72 -2.75 -20.11 4.15
CA HIS A 72 -1.33 -20.42 4.28
C HIS A 72 -0.41 -19.22 3.99
N CYS A 73 -0.94 -18.11 3.47
CA CYS A 73 -0.16 -16.90 3.24
C CYS A 73 -1.05 -15.64 3.17
N ASP A 74 -0.47 -14.46 3.40
CA ASP A 74 -1.18 -13.18 3.41
C ASP A 74 -1.62 -12.68 2.00
N LYS A 75 -1.77 -13.59 1.02
CA LYS A 75 -2.22 -13.24 -0.33
C LYS A 75 -3.75 -13.18 -0.38
N ILE A 76 -4.24 -12.15 -1.08
CA ILE A 76 -5.66 -11.86 -1.26
C ILE A 76 -6.00 -11.98 -2.74
N PHE A 77 -7.11 -12.67 -3.02
CA PHE A 77 -7.64 -12.89 -4.35
C PHE A 77 -9.05 -12.32 -4.45
N LEU A 78 -9.35 -11.69 -5.57
CA LEU A 78 -10.68 -11.15 -5.86
C LEU A 78 -11.67 -12.23 -6.31
N HIS A 79 -11.17 -13.35 -6.80
CA HIS A 79 -11.99 -14.45 -7.30
C HIS A 79 -11.61 -15.78 -6.64
N SER A 80 -12.62 -16.59 -6.36
CA SER A 80 -12.44 -17.89 -5.70
C SER A 80 -11.61 -18.86 -6.56
N ASN A 81 -11.76 -18.82 -7.88
CA ASN A 81 -10.97 -19.63 -8.81
C ASN A 81 -9.47 -19.29 -8.75
N ASN A 82 -9.12 -18.02 -8.56
CA ASN A 82 -7.74 -17.58 -8.42
C ASN A 82 -7.13 -18.08 -7.11
N LEU A 83 -7.87 -18.03 -6.00
CA LEU A 83 -7.44 -18.64 -4.75
C LEU A 83 -7.30 -20.17 -4.90
N LYS A 84 -8.26 -20.84 -5.54
CA LYS A 84 -8.20 -22.28 -5.78
C LYS A 84 -6.97 -22.68 -6.60
N ARG A 85 -6.66 -21.95 -7.67
CA ARG A 85 -5.44 -22.17 -8.46
C ARG A 85 -4.17 -21.91 -7.66
N HIS A 86 -4.18 -20.91 -6.78
CA HIS A 86 -3.05 -20.62 -5.90
C HIS A 86 -2.81 -21.68 -4.82
N ARG A 87 -3.88 -22.34 -4.35
CA ARG A 87 -3.82 -23.38 -3.31
C ARG A 87 -3.54 -24.79 -3.84
N LYS A 88 -3.73 -25.02 -5.13
CA LYS A 88 -3.30 -26.26 -5.80
C LYS A 88 -1.78 -26.26 -5.91
#